data_AF-A0A820IB28-F1
#
_entry.id   AF-A0A820IB28-F1
#
_cell.length_a   1.000
_cell.length_b   1.000
_cell.length_c   1.000
_cell.angle_alpha   90.00
_cell.angle_beta   90.00
_cell.angle_gamma   90.00
#
_symmetry.space_group_name_H-M   'P 1'
#
loop_
_entity.id
_entity.type
_entity.pdbx_description
1 polymer ?
#
loop_
_entity_poly.entity_id
_entity_poly.type
_entity_poly.pdbx_seq_one_letter_code
_entity_poly.pdbx_strand_id
1 'polypeptide(L)'
;MFHYYLFFLFISLIKSCPLKTVDSRSGCYCGIEIDGTNYIQCQPNSIEIIPEFTRSYIHDKLNLSSNFIRNITYESFNKLRVKKIYLQNNLIEFIDKQSFNNNLLNYLEELHIDILNNGS
;
A
#
# COMPACT_ATOMS: atom_id res chain seq x y z
N MET A 1 20.66 1.68 -33.06
CA MET A 1 20.75 2.41 -31.76
C MET A 1 19.40 2.89 -31.22
N PHE A 2 18.41 3.23 -32.07
CA PHE A 2 17.07 3.66 -31.60
C PHE A 2 16.19 2.55 -31.00
N HIS A 3 16.37 1.29 -31.41
CA HIS A 3 15.53 0.17 -30.90
C HIS A 3 15.84 -0.23 -29.44
N TYR A 4 17.04 0.08 -28.92
CA TYR A 4 17.37 -0.18 -27.52
C TYR A 4 16.65 0.80 -26.57
N TYR A 5 16.37 2.03 -27.02
CA TYR A 5 15.72 3.06 -26.19
C TYR A 5 14.25 2.71 -25.88
N LEU A 6 13.52 2.13 -26.83
CA LEU A 6 12.14 1.72 -26.61
C LEU A 6 12.02 0.53 -25.64
N PHE A 7 13.02 -0.37 -25.64
CA PHE A 7 13.06 -1.51 -24.73
C PHE A 7 13.39 -1.08 -23.29
N PHE A 8 14.19 -0.02 -23.09
CA PHE A 8 14.49 0.54 -21.76
C PHE A 8 13.28 1.22 -21.10
N LEU A 9 12.34 1.79 -21.87
CA LEU A 9 11.14 2.42 -21.32
C LEU A 9 10.22 1.40 -20.63
N PHE A 10 10.10 0.18 -21.17
CA PHE A 10 9.27 -0.87 -20.59
C PHE A 10 9.85 -1.47 -19.30
N ILE A 11 11.18 -1.46 -19.12
CA ILE A 11 11.83 -2.07 -17.93
C ILE A 11 11.70 -1.17 -16.68
N SER A 12 11.44 0.14 -16.85
CA SER A 12 11.33 1.08 -15.73
C SER A 12 10.00 0.98 -14.96
N LEU A 13 8.94 0.46 -15.58
CA LEU A 13 7.61 0.29 -14.96
C LEU A 13 7.56 -0.84 -13.92
N ILE A 14 8.53 -1.76 -13.91
CA ILE A 14 8.50 -2.96 -13.06
C ILE A 14 9.10 -2.69 -11.66
N LYS A 15 9.77 -1.54 -11.45
CA LYS A 15 10.43 -1.18 -10.18
C LYS A 15 9.68 -0.14 -9.33
N SER A 16 8.53 0.34 -9.79
CA SER A 16 7.74 1.32 -9.03
C SER A 16 6.87 0.64 -7.97
N CYS A 17 6.30 -0.53 -8.28
CA CYS A 17 5.37 -1.22 -7.40
C CYS A 17 6.07 -1.89 -6.21
N PRO A 18 5.72 -1.55 -4.96
CA PRO A 18 6.28 -2.23 -3.80
C PRO A 18 5.68 -3.60 -3.54
N LEU A 19 4.58 -3.99 -4.19
CA LEU A 19 3.92 -5.26 -3.90
C LEU A 19 4.85 -6.43 -4.24
N LYS A 20 5.15 -7.30 -3.27
CA LYS A 20 6.02 -8.48 -3.47
C LYS A 20 5.44 -9.45 -4.49
N THR A 21 4.12 -9.56 -4.53
CA THR A 21 3.39 -10.31 -5.54
C THR A 21 2.42 -9.36 -6.25
N VAL A 22 2.62 -9.19 -7.56
CA VAL A 22 1.69 -8.47 -8.43
C VAL A 22 0.87 -9.53 -9.17
N ASP A 23 -0.26 -9.93 -8.58
CA ASP A 23 -1.28 -10.79 -9.22
C ASP A 23 -2.59 -10.02 -9.15
N SER A 24 -3.32 -9.84 -10.26
CA SER A 24 -4.63 -9.18 -10.24
C SER A 24 -5.64 -9.89 -9.35
N ARG A 25 -5.41 -11.16 -9.01
CA ARG A 25 -6.17 -11.94 -8.02
C ARG A 25 -5.77 -11.68 -6.57
N SER A 26 -4.62 -11.03 -6.32
CA SER A 26 -4.23 -10.64 -4.96
C SER A 26 -5.06 -9.48 -4.42
N GLY A 27 -5.90 -8.86 -5.27
CA GLY A 27 -6.75 -7.74 -4.92
C GLY A 27 -6.02 -6.40 -4.86
N CYS A 28 -4.68 -6.38 -4.91
CA CYS A 28 -3.89 -5.16 -4.78
C CYS A 28 -3.06 -4.86 -6.03
N TYR A 29 -3.01 -3.58 -6.38
CA TYR A 29 -2.23 -3.06 -7.50
C TYR A 29 -1.65 -1.69 -7.15
N CYS A 30 -0.80 -1.17 -8.02
CA CYS A 30 -0.21 0.15 -7.90
C CYS A 30 -0.29 0.87 -9.24
N GLY A 31 -0.17 2.19 -9.21
CA GLY A 31 -0.22 3.00 -10.42
C GLY A 31 0.17 4.43 -10.15
N ILE A 32 -0.02 5.26 -11.18
CA ILE A 32 0.21 6.70 -11.14
C ILE A 32 -1.06 7.35 -11.69
N GLU A 33 -1.65 8.27 -10.94
CA GLU A 33 -2.81 9.05 -11.38
C GLU A 33 -2.39 10.11 -12.43
N ILE A 34 -3.37 10.73 -13.07
CA ILE A 34 -3.14 11.73 -14.14
C ILE A 34 -2.37 12.95 -13.60
N ASP A 35 -2.52 13.28 -12.33
CA ASP A 35 -1.81 14.37 -11.65
C ASP A 35 -0.39 13.99 -11.17
N GLY A 36 0.05 12.76 -11.46
CA GLY A 36 1.35 12.23 -11.06
C GLY A 36 1.38 11.56 -9.69
N THR A 37 0.26 11.51 -8.96
CA THR A 37 0.17 10.84 -7.66
C THR A 37 0.46 9.35 -7.79
N ASN A 38 1.49 8.84 -7.11
CA ASN A 38 1.78 7.40 -7.12
C ASN A 38 1.07 6.68 -5.97
N TYR A 39 0.33 5.62 -6.29
CA TYR A 39 -0.56 4.98 -5.34
C TYR A 39 -0.40 3.47 -5.30
N ILE A 40 -0.81 2.91 -4.17
CA ILE A 40 -1.06 1.48 -3.96
C ILE A 40 -2.52 1.37 -3.56
N GLN A 41 -3.28 0.54 -4.27
CA GLN A 41 -4.72 0.37 -4.07
C GLN A 41 -5.03 -1.12 -3.93
N CYS A 42 -5.75 -1.48 -2.87
CA CYS A 42 -6.39 -2.79 -2.76
C CYS A 42 -7.89 -2.64 -3.05
N GLN A 43 -8.46 -3.60 -3.76
CA GLN A 43 -9.88 -3.66 -4.06
C GLN A 43 -10.66 -3.80 -2.74
N PRO A 44 -11.87 -3.23 -2.65
CA PRO A 44 -12.72 -3.46 -1.50
C PRO A 44 -13.07 -4.95 -1.36
N ASN A 45 -13.19 -5.42 -0.13
CA ASN A 45 -13.55 -6.79 0.23
C ASN A 45 -12.61 -7.87 -0.35
N SER A 46 -11.37 -7.53 -0.72
CA SER A 46 -10.45 -8.47 -1.38
C SER A 46 -9.37 -9.03 -0.47
N ILE A 47 -9.06 -8.37 0.66
CA ILE A 47 -7.97 -8.76 1.54
C ILE A 47 -8.37 -8.84 3.01
N GLU A 48 -7.82 -9.84 3.70
CA GLU A 48 -7.84 -10.00 5.16
C GLU A 48 -6.47 -9.70 5.79
N ILE A 49 -5.42 -9.76 4.97
CA ILE A 49 -4.01 -9.59 5.38
C ILE A 49 -3.39 -8.51 4.50
N ILE A 50 -2.65 -7.59 5.13
CA ILE A 50 -1.90 -6.55 4.41
C ILE A 50 -0.83 -7.22 3.54
N PRO A 51 -0.72 -6.89 2.24
CA PRO A 51 0.25 -7.53 1.36
C PRO A 51 1.69 -7.22 1.78
N GLU A 52 2.60 -8.15 1.53
CA GLU A 52 4.01 -7.90 1.77
C GLU A 52 4.58 -6.88 0.79
N PHE A 53 5.37 -5.94 1.33
CA PHE A 53 6.05 -4.92 0.55
C PHE A 53 7.54 -5.23 0.37
N THR A 54 8.03 -4.91 -0.81
CA THR A 54 9.45 -4.84 -1.16
C THR A 54 9.91 -3.39 -1.05
N ARG A 55 11.24 -3.20 -1.07
CA ARG A 55 11.82 -1.87 -0.99
C ARG A 55 11.43 -1.05 -2.23
N SER A 56 10.87 0.12 -2.02
CA SER A 56 10.40 1.01 -3.08
C SER A 56 10.79 2.47 -2.87
N TYR A 57 10.47 3.29 -3.88
CA TYR A 57 10.42 4.73 -3.75
C TYR A 57 9.23 5.16 -2.88
N ILE A 58 9.21 6.42 -2.46
CA ILE A 58 8.13 6.97 -1.64
C ILE A 58 6.85 6.98 -2.47
N HIS A 59 5.76 6.45 -1.91
CA HIS A 59 4.42 6.49 -2.46
C HIS A 59 3.60 7.60 -1.80
N ASP A 60 2.68 8.22 -2.54
CA ASP A 60 1.82 9.26 -2.02
C ASP A 60 0.71 8.64 -1.17
N LYS A 61 0.11 7.53 -1.60
CA LYS A 61 -0.97 6.88 -0.85
C LYS A 61 -1.00 5.36 -0.95
N LEU A 62 -1.35 4.72 0.17
CA LEU A 62 -1.74 3.33 0.28
C LEU A 62 -3.19 3.26 0.74
N ASN A 63 -4.06 2.69 -0.08
CA ASN A 63 -5.46 2.51 0.23
C ASN A 63 -5.80 1.03 0.47
N LEU A 64 -6.06 0.72 1.75
CA LEU A 64 -6.50 -0.58 2.26
C LEU A 64 -7.92 -0.49 2.83
N SER A 65 -8.66 0.60 2.56
CA SER A 65 -9.99 0.81 3.12
C SER A 65 -10.99 -0.23 2.64
N SER A 66 -12.06 -0.43 3.42
CA SER A 66 -13.19 -1.32 3.09
C SER A 66 -12.74 -2.77 2.81
N ASN A 67 -11.96 -3.32 3.72
CA ASN A 67 -11.43 -4.67 3.67
C ASN A 67 -11.67 -5.39 5.01
N PHE A 68 -11.09 -6.57 5.19
CA PHE A 68 -11.34 -7.41 6.36
C PHE A 68 -10.10 -7.55 7.25
N ILE A 69 -9.22 -6.54 7.24
CA ILE A 69 -7.98 -6.56 8.02
C ILE A 69 -8.31 -6.48 9.52
N ARG A 70 -7.83 -7.47 10.29
CA ARG A 70 -8.02 -7.54 11.75
C ARG A 70 -6.79 -7.14 12.56
N ASN A 71 -5.61 -7.50 12.06
CA ASN A 71 -4.37 -7.36 12.79
C ASN A 71 -3.38 -6.54 11.97
N ILE A 72 -2.84 -5.49 12.58
CA ILE A 72 -1.67 -4.78 12.07
C ILE A 72 -0.49 -5.19 12.95
N THR A 73 0.50 -5.84 12.36
CA THR A 73 1.69 -6.37 13.04
C THR A 73 2.91 -5.50 12.78
N TYR A 74 4.05 -5.77 13.42
CA TYR A 74 5.30 -5.05 13.16
C TYR A 74 5.83 -5.23 11.71
N GLU A 75 5.33 -6.24 10.99
CA GLU A 75 5.72 -6.52 9.60
C GLU A 75 4.78 -5.91 8.57
N SER A 76 3.57 -5.50 8.96
CA SER A 76 2.51 -5.07 8.04
C SER A 76 2.94 -3.99 7.05
N PHE A 77 3.78 -3.03 7.48
CA PHE A 77 4.27 -1.95 6.63
C PHE A 77 5.80 -1.99 6.46
N ASN A 78 6.43 -3.14 6.71
CA ASN A 78 7.87 -3.27 6.60
C ASN A 78 8.35 -2.94 5.18
N LYS A 79 9.44 -2.16 5.07
CA LYS A 79 10.05 -1.67 3.81
C LYS A 79 9.18 -0.69 2.99
N LEU A 80 7.94 -0.45 3.38
CA LEU A 80 7.07 0.52 2.72
C LEU A 80 7.52 1.95 3.06
N ARG A 81 7.47 2.83 2.06
CA ARG A 81 7.66 4.27 2.22
C ARG A 81 6.44 4.94 1.62
N VAL A 82 5.57 5.50 2.45
CA VAL A 82 4.30 6.09 2.00
C VAL A 82 3.94 7.30 2.83
N LYS A 83 3.31 8.31 2.22
CA LYS A 83 2.84 9.52 2.90
C LYS A 83 1.48 9.35 3.55
N LYS A 84 0.54 8.66 2.90
CA LYS A 84 -0.83 8.49 3.41
C LYS A 84 -1.24 7.04 3.47
N ILE A 85 -1.81 6.62 4.59
CA ILE A 85 -2.38 5.27 4.77
C ILE A 85 -3.87 5.40 5.11
N TYR A 86 -4.71 4.73 4.30
CA TYR A 86 -6.15 4.62 4.53
C TYR A 86 -6.51 3.19 4.96
N LEU A 87 -7.04 3.07 6.18
CA LEU A 87 -7.44 1.81 6.82
C LEU A 87 -8.90 1.82 7.28
N GLN A 88 -9.68 2.86 6.93
CA GLN A 88 -11.09 2.96 7.33
C GLN A 88 -11.89 1.74 6.87
N ASN A 89 -12.95 1.41 7.62
CA ASN A 89 -13.86 0.32 7.28
C ASN A 89 -13.15 -1.05 7.18
N ASN A 90 -12.24 -1.32 8.12
CA ASN A 90 -11.69 -2.64 8.36
C ASN A 90 -12.22 -3.23 9.68
N LEU A 91 -11.76 -4.42 10.04
CA LEU A 91 -12.13 -5.14 11.26
C LEU A 91 -11.00 -5.10 12.29
N ILE A 92 -10.26 -3.98 12.37
CA ILE A 92 -9.01 -3.90 13.14
C ILE A 92 -9.32 -4.08 14.63
N GLU A 93 -8.77 -5.14 15.21
CA GLU A 93 -8.88 -5.50 16.64
C GLU A 93 -7.56 -5.22 17.37
N PHE A 94 -6.43 -5.34 16.68
CA PHE A 94 -5.11 -5.19 17.26
C PHE A 94 -4.15 -4.44 16.31
N ILE A 95 -3.37 -3.53 16.90
CA ILE A 95 -2.27 -2.82 16.25
C ILE A 95 -1.03 -2.98 17.13
N ASP A 96 0.02 -3.60 16.59
CA ASP A 96 1.28 -3.74 17.28
C ASP A 96 1.94 -2.37 17.49
N LYS A 97 2.53 -2.15 18.68
CA LYS A 97 3.21 -0.89 19.03
C LYS A 97 4.35 -0.51 18.08
N GLN A 98 4.89 -1.49 17.34
CA GLN A 98 5.96 -1.33 16.35
C GLN A 98 5.45 -1.37 14.91
N SER A 99 4.14 -1.48 14.66
CA SER A 99 3.55 -1.54 13.31
C SER A 99 3.95 -0.39 12.41
N PHE A 100 4.10 0.80 12.98
CA PHE A 100 4.48 2.00 12.22
C PHE A 100 5.98 2.32 12.33
N ASN A 101 6.80 1.44 12.90
CA ASN A 101 8.24 1.64 13.03
C ASN A 101 8.98 1.38 11.68
N ASN A 102 10.30 1.20 11.69
CA ASN A 102 11.10 0.82 10.51
C ASN A 102 11.20 1.88 9.41
N ASN A 103 11.36 3.15 9.81
CA ASN A 103 11.48 4.33 8.94
C ASN A 103 10.18 4.76 8.24
N LEU A 104 9.05 4.05 8.42
CA LEU A 104 7.77 4.51 7.88
C LEU A 104 7.41 5.91 8.40
N LEU A 105 7.63 6.17 9.70
CA LEU A 105 7.40 7.48 10.32
C LEU A 105 8.23 8.62 9.72
N ASN A 106 9.31 8.33 8.99
CA ASN A 106 10.09 9.38 8.32
C ASN A 106 9.38 9.93 7.08
N TYR A 107 8.33 9.25 6.60
CA TYR A 107 7.60 9.59 5.38
C TYR A 107 6.11 9.76 5.61
N LEU A 108 5.54 9.10 6.63
CA LEU A 108 4.11 9.12 6.91
C LEU A 108 3.66 10.51 7.37
N GLU A 109 2.73 11.09 6.63
CA GLU A 109 2.12 12.40 6.87
C GLU A 109 0.70 12.23 7.41
N GLU A 110 -0.06 11.25 6.92
CA GLU A 110 -1.46 11.03 7.29
C GLU A 110 -1.77 9.53 7.53
N LEU A 111 -2.47 9.26 8.63
CA LEU A 111 -3.00 7.94 8.96
C LEU A 111 -4.49 8.04 9.23
N HIS A 112 -5.28 7.43 8.36
CA HIS A 112 -6.74 7.42 8.47
C HIS A 112 -7.19 6.05 8.95
N ILE A 113 -7.50 5.96 10.24
CA ILE A 113 -8.09 4.77 10.87
C ILE A 113 -9.43 5.21 11.41
N ASP A 114 -10.50 4.60 10.90
CA ASP A 114 -11.84 4.72 11.48
C ASP A 114 -12.50 3.36 11.53
N ILE A 115 -13.24 3.15 12.61
CA ILE A 115 -14.01 1.94 12.89
C ILE A 115 -15.34 2.06 12.15
N LEU A 116 -15.88 0.94 11.66
CA LEU A 116 -17.29 0.87 11.28
C LEU A 116 -18.12 1.29 12.49
N ASN A 117 -18.60 2.53 12.50
CA ASN A 117 -19.68 2.95 13.39
C ASN A 117 -20.91 2.16 12.96
N ASN A 118 -21.11 0.99 13.56
CA ASN A 118 -22.39 0.33 13.57
C ASN A 118 -23.33 1.26 14.34
N GLY A 119 -23.97 2.18 13.61
CA GLY A 119 -25.01 3.04 14.13
C GLY A 119 -26.00 2.19 14.91
N SER A 120 -26.21 2.59 16.17
CA SER A 120 -27.20 2.04 17.08
C SER A 120 -28.61 2.41 16.62
#